data_AF-A0A1G8XTN6-F1
#
_entry.id   AF-A0A1G8XTN6-F1
#
_cell.length_a   1.000
_cell.length_b   1.000
_cell.length_c   1.000
_cell.angle_alpha   90.00
_cell.angle_beta   90.00
_cell.angle_gamma   90.00
#
_symmetry.space_group_name_H-M   'P 1'
#
loop_
_entity.id
_entity.type
_entity.pdbx_description
1 polymer ?
#
loop_
_entity_poly.entity_id
_entity_poly.type
_entity_poly.pdbx_seq_one_letter_code
_entity_poly.pdbx_strand_id
1 'polypeptide(L)'
;MPLDKQTREAILKLKQTNAGKAKRIREDKRNSTEGIRRKLAVLDAQERAAISALWQDGSRRHAAAVDKYSRHMFGIQPGDGDPIQAAKELRACTERANAINSVADAEQLAAAARRLGDTLLERAIFARAWDLCKTDLGAQKWGGIVRSYLDRNPQVRPVAQQLGDLLDADTAQARMQDQIICGRSRAPELSLLTDQEIDLIAAEETQGGAA
;
A
#
# COMPACT_ATOMS: atom_id res chain seq x y z
N MET A 1 -2.84 0.76 4.47
CA MET A 1 -2.63 0.14 3.14
C MET A 1 -2.79 -1.36 3.30
N PRO A 2 -3.47 -2.02 2.36
CA PRO A 2 -3.69 -3.45 2.40
C PRO A 2 -2.37 -4.16 2.06
N LEU A 3 -2.15 -5.31 2.69
CA LEU A 3 -1.05 -6.19 2.33
C LEU A 3 -1.38 -6.88 1.01
N ASP A 4 -0.38 -6.98 0.14
CA ASP A 4 -0.48 -7.86 -1.02
C ASP A 4 -0.56 -9.33 -0.58
N LYS A 5 -1.10 -10.18 -1.47
CA LYS A 5 -1.31 -11.60 -1.20
C LYS A 5 -0.04 -12.31 -0.74
N GLN A 6 1.10 -12.03 -1.38
CA GLN A 6 2.39 -12.65 -1.05
C GLN A 6 2.82 -12.29 0.38
N THR A 7 2.65 -11.03 0.80
CA THR A 7 2.95 -10.61 2.18
C THR A 7 2.04 -11.32 3.20
N ARG A 8 0.73 -11.42 2.92
CA ARG A 8 -0.21 -12.14 3.81
C ARG A 8 0.18 -13.60 3.97
N GLU A 9 0.48 -14.28 2.87
CA GLU A 9 0.91 -15.68 2.89
C GLU A 9 2.23 -15.86 3.65
N ALA A 10 3.19 -14.95 3.49
CA ALA A 10 4.45 -14.97 4.23
C ALA A 10 4.23 -14.82 5.75
N ILE A 11 3.36 -13.90 6.17
CA ILE A 11 3.04 -13.69 7.59
C ILE A 11 2.33 -14.91 8.18
N LEU A 12 1.34 -15.47 7.48
CA LEU A 12 0.63 -16.67 7.92
C LEU A 12 1.58 -17.87 8.06
N LYS A 13 2.48 -18.07 7.09
CA LYS A 13 3.50 -19.12 7.14
C LYS A 13 4.48 -18.93 8.29
N LEU A 14 4.90 -17.68 8.55
CA LEU A 14 5.76 -17.33 9.68
C LEU A 14 5.08 -17.70 11.01
N LYS A 15 3.82 -17.27 11.20
CA LYS A 15 3.01 -17.60 12.38
C LYS A 15 2.87 -19.10 12.59
N GLN A 16 2.55 -19.85 11.52
CA GLN A 16 2.43 -21.30 11.59
C GLN A 16 3.76 -21.98 11.98
N THR A 17 4.87 -21.49 11.41
CA THR A 17 6.21 -21.99 11.71
C THR A 17 6.57 -21.72 13.17
N ASN A 18 6.31 -20.51 13.67
CA ASN A 18 6.61 -20.12 15.04
C ASN A 18 5.71 -20.81 16.06
N ALA A 19 4.43 -21.05 15.75
CA ALA A 19 3.56 -21.89 16.58
C ALA A 19 4.14 -23.32 16.74
N GLY A 20 4.67 -23.90 15.66
CA GLY A 20 5.38 -25.19 15.70
C GLY A 20 6.64 -25.16 16.56
N LYS A 21 7.44 -24.09 16.48
CA LYS A 21 8.63 -23.89 17.34
C LYS A 21 8.25 -23.71 18.80
N ALA A 22 7.24 -22.90 19.10
CA ALA A 22 6.74 -22.68 20.45
C ALA A 22 6.27 -23.98 21.10
N LYS A 23 5.56 -24.84 20.35
CA LYS A 23 5.18 -26.18 20.82
C LYS A 23 6.41 -27.02 21.19
N ARG A 24 7.43 -27.06 20.32
CA ARG A 24 8.67 -27.81 20.59
C ARG A 24 9.41 -27.30 21.83
N ILE A 25 9.44 -25.99 22.06
CA ILE A 25 10.06 -25.39 23.26
C ILE A 25 9.36 -25.88 24.53
N ARG A 26 8.02 -25.94 24.51
CA ARG A 26 7.21 -26.41 25.65
C ARG A 26 7.37 -27.92 25.92
N GLU A 27 7.50 -28.71 24.87
CA GLU A 27 7.58 -30.18 24.97
C GLU A 27 8.99 -30.68 25.31
N ASP A 28 10.01 -29.84 25.17
CA ASP A 28 11.38 -30.19 25.49
C ASP A 28 11.62 -30.27 27.00
N LYS A 29 11.69 -31.51 27.49
CA LYS A 29 11.86 -31.88 28.90
C LYS A 29 13.15 -31.36 29.54
N ARG A 30 14.11 -30.88 28.75
CA ARG A 30 15.35 -30.29 29.27
C ARG A 30 15.18 -28.84 29.70
N ASN A 31 14.08 -28.19 29.29
CA ASN A 31 13.84 -26.79 29.64
C ASN A 31 13.18 -26.70 31.02
N SER A 32 13.75 -25.84 31.87
CA SER A 32 13.04 -25.36 33.05
C SER A 32 11.91 -24.42 32.64
N THR A 33 10.95 -24.18 33.53
CA THR A 33 9.86 -23.20 33.30
C THR A 33 10.39 -21.82 32.90
N GLU A 34 11.48 -21.39 33.54
CA GLU A 34 12.14 -20.12 33.22
C GLU A 34 12.84 -20.18 31.86
N GLY A 35 13.53 -21.28 31.53
CA GLY A 35 14.13 -21.48 30.21
C GLY A 35 13.11 -21.50 29.07
N ILE A 36 11.92 -22.07 29.30
CA ILE A 36 10.78 -22.00 28.35
C ILE A 36 10.38 -20.55 28.13
N ARG A 37 10.20 -19.77 29.20
CA ARG A 37 9.82 -18.37 29.12
C ARG A 37 10.83 -17.56 28.30
N ARG A 38 12.12 -17.71 28.56
CA ARG A 38 13.19 -17.00 27.84
C ARG A 38 13.23 -17.35 26.35
N LYS A 39 13.17 -18.64 26.01
CA LYS A 39 13.13 -19.10 24.61
C LYS A 39 11.88 -18.63 23.88
N LEU A 40 10.73 -18.60 24.54
CA LEU A 40 9.49 -18.06 23.97
C LEU A 40 9.57 -16.54 23.80
N ALA A 41 10.23 -15.81 24.72
CA ALA A 41 10.45 -14.37 24.60
C ALA A 41 11.30 -14.02 23.38
N VAL A 42 12.40 -14.76 23.15
CA VAL A 42 13.23 -14.63 21.95
C VAL A 42 12.41 -14.89 20.68
N LEU A 43 11.61 -15.97 20.67
CA LEU A 43 10.78 -16.31 19.52
C LEU A 43 9.72 -15.24 19.23
N ASP A 44 9.07 -14.69 20.25
CA ASP A 44 8.08 -13.60 20.14
C ASP A 44 8.73 -12.31 19.59
N ALA A 45 9.88 -11.91 20.13
CA ALA A 45 10.61 -10.73 19.65
C ALA A 45 11.02 -10.87 18.18
N GLN A 46 11.55 -12.04 17.80
CA GLN A 46 11.90 -12.35 16.41
C GLN A 46 10.68 -12.34 15.49
N GLU A 47 9.56 -12.91 15.92
CA GLU A 47 8.31 -12.89 15.17
C GLU A 47 7.80 -11.47 14.93
N ARG A 48 7.76 -10.65 16.00
CA ARG A 48 7.35 -9.24 15.91
C ARG A 48 8.23 -8.47 14.93
N ALA A 49 9.54 -8.63 15.02
CA ALA A 49 10.48 -7.99 14.11
C ALA A 49 10.26 -8.42 12.65
N ALA A 50 10.09 -9.72 12.41
CA ALA A 50 9.88 -10.25 11.07
C ALA A 50 8.52 -9.84 10.46
N ILE A 51 7.43 -9.87 11.24
CA ILE A 51 6.11 -9.38 10.78
C ILE A 51 6.19 -7.88 10.44
N SER A 52 6.84 -7.08 11.30
CA SER A 52 7.03 -5.64 11.04
C SER A 52 7.81 -5.40 9.74
N ALA A 53 8.90 -6.14 9.52
CA ALA A 53 9.69 -6.03 8.29
C ALA A 53 8.87 -6.41 7.04
N LEU A 54 8.12 -7.51 7.09
CA LEU A 54 7.23 -7.94 6.00
C LEU A 54 6.14 -6.89 5.71
N TRP A 55 5.55 -6.32 6.74
CA TRP A 55 4.54 -5.28 6.59
C TRP A 55 5.09 -4.00 5.96
N GLN A 56 6.28 -3.57 6.39
CA GLN A 56 6.96 -2.42 5.80
C GLN A 56 7.32 -2.67 4.33
N ASP A 57 7.83 -3.85 3.98
CA ASP A 57 8.13 -4.21 2.60
C ASP A 57 6.88 -4.23 1.71
N GLY A 58 5.81 -4.89 2.15
CA GLY A 58 4.53 -4.92 1.43
C GLY A 58 3.97 -3.51 1.22
N SER A 59 4.03 -2.66 2.25
CA SER A 59 3.60 -1.26 2.16
C SER A 59 4.43 -0.46 1.15
N ARG A 60 5.75 -0.66 1.12
CA ARG A 60 6.63 -0.02 0.11
C ARG A 60 6.32 -0.50 -1.30
N ARG A 61 6.11 -1.80 -1.51
CA ARG A 61 5.75 -2.35 -2.83
C ARG A 61 4.43 -1.80 -3.33
N HIS A 62 3.42 -1.73 -2.45
CA HIS A 62 2.13 -1.12 -2.79
C HIS A 62 2.28 0.36 -3.15
N ALA A 63 2.95 1.16 -2.31
CA ALA A 63 3.18 2.58 -2.57
C ALA A 63 3.95 2.81 -3.88
N ALA A 64 4.98 2.00 -4.15
CA ALA A 64 5.75 2.06 -5.39
C ALA A 64 4.91 1.69 -6.62
N ALA A 65 4.00 0.71 -6.50
CA ALA A 65 3.09 0.34 -7.58
C ALA A 65 2.08 1.47 -7.87
N VAL A 66 1.49 2.06 -6.83
CA VAL A 66 0.58 3.22 -6.96
C VAL A 66 1.29 4.40 -7.60
N ASP A 67 2.49 4.76 -7.13
CA ASP A 67 3.30 5.86 -7.69
C ASP A 67 3.67 5.59 -9.15
N LYS A 68 4.13 4.37 -9.47
CA LYS A 68 4.45 3.97 -10.85
C LYS A 68 3.26 4.16 -11.80
N TYR A 69 2.10 3.62 -11.45
CA TYR A 69 0.93 3.71 -12.32
C TYR A 69 0.34 5.13 -12.36
N SER A 70 0.37 5.87 -11.25
CA SER A 70 -0.05 7.28 -11.21
C SER A 70 0.86 8.15 -12.09
N ARG A 71 2.18 7.96 -12.04
CA ARG A 71 3.12 8.67 -12.93
C ARG A 71 2.91 8.31 -14.40
N HIS A 72 2.69 7.04 -14.70
CA HIS A 72 2.43 6.62 -16.07
C HIS A 72 1.12 7.19 -16.61
N MET A 73 0.11 7.34 -15.76
CA MET A 73 -1.21 7.80 -16.16
C MET A 73 -1.34 9.33 -16.21
N PHE A 74 -0.72 10.04 -15.28
CA PHE A 74 -0.90 11.48 -15.08
C PHE A 74 0.38 12.31 -15.24
N GLY A 75 1.54 11.67 -15.15
CA GLY A 75 2.84 12.34 -15.21
C GLY A 75 3.29 12.66 -16.63
N ILE A 76 4.46 13.30 -16.71
CA ILE A 76 5.12 13.69 -17.96
C ILE A 76 5.51 12.44 -18.75
N GLN A 77 5.21 12.44 -20.04
CA GLN A 77 5.51 11.37 -20.99
C GLN A 77 6.71 11.76 -21.86
N PRO A 78 7.41 10.78 -22.46
CA PRO A 78 8.55 11.05 -23.34
C PRO A 78 8.24 11.97 -24.53
N GLY A 79 6.97 12.08 -24.93
CA GLY A 79 6.51 12.94 -26.02
C GLY A 79 6.18 14.38 -25.63
N ASP A 80 6.27 14.75 -24.34
CA ASP A 80 5.88 16.08 -23.84
C ASP A 80 7.01 17.14 -23.98
N GLY A 81 8.13 16.80 -24.63
CA GLY A 81 9.25 17.71 -24.85
C GLY A 81 10.27 17.75 -23.71
N ASP A 82 10.85 18.92 -23.45
CA ASP A 82 11.82 19.10 -22.36
C ASP A 82 11.16 18.81 -20.99
N PRO A 83 11.70 17.88 -20.17
CA PRO A 83 11.05 17.48 -18.93
C PRO A 83 10.85 18.60 -17.91
N ILE A 84 11.76 19.58 -17.84
CA ILE A 84 11.67 20.68 -16.88
C ILE A 84 10.54 21.63 -17.30
N GLN A 85 10.46 21.94 -18.58
CA GLN A 85 9.39 22.79 -19.12
C GLN A 85 8.02 22.08 -19.03
N ALA A 86 7.94 20.81 -19.42
CA ALA A 86 6.73 20.01 -19.30
C ALA A 86 6.23 19.92 -17.85
N ALA A 87 7.14 19.84 -16.87
CA ALA A 87 6.76 19.86 -15.45
C ALA A 87 6.08 21.17 -15.02
N LYS A 88 6.61 22.31 -15.48
CA LYS A 88 6.02 23.63 -15.19
C LYS A 88 4.65 23.79 -15.83
N GLU A 89 4.52 23.36 -17.10
CA GLU A 89 3.27 23.43 -17.85
C GLU A 89 2.21 22.48 -17.27
N LEU A 90 2.59 21.25 -16.93
CA LEU A 90 1.70 20.30 -16.28
C LEU A 90 1.20 20.82 -14.93
N ARG A 91 2.06 21.50 -14.15
CA ARG A 91 1.64 22.16 -12.90
C ARG A 91 0.59 23.23 -13.15
N ALA A 92 0.83 24.13 -14.10
CA ALA A 92 -0.13 25.17 -14.46
C ALA A 92 -1.46 24.58 -14.98
N CYS A 93 -1.39 23.52 -15.78
CA CYS A 93 -2.57 22.78 -16.25
C CYS A 93 -3.33 22.12 -15.10
N THR A 94 -2.62 21.57 -14.12
CA THR A 94 -3.21 20.95 -12.92
C THR A 94 -3.92 22.00 -12.06
N GLU A 95 -3.31 23.17 -11.85
CA GLU A 95 -3.94 24.29 -11.15
C GLU A 95 -5.22 24.75 -11.85
N ARG A 96 -5.20 24.87 -13.19
CA ARG A 96 -6.39 25.17 -14.00
C ARG A 96 -7.46 24.08 -13.89
N ALA A 97 -7.07 22.81 -13.95
CA ALA A 97 -7.99 21.68 -13.84
C ALA A 97 -8.65 21.61 -12.45
N ASN A 98 -7.89 21.91 -11.39
CA ASN A 98 -8.40 21.94 -10.02
C ASN A 98 -9.44 23.04 -9.78
N ALA A 99 -9.38 24.13 -10.53
CA ALA A 99 -10.36 25.21 -10.47
C ALA A 99 -11.71 24.83 -11.13
N ILE A 100 -11.80 23.70 -11.83
CA ILE A 100 -13.03 23.27 -12.50
C ILE A 100 -13.98 22.66 -11.47
N ASN A 101 -15.16 23.27 -11.33
CA ASN A 101 -16.18 22.87 -10.36
C ASN A 101 -17.43 22.23 -11.00
N SER A 102 -17.54 22.28 -12.34
CA SER A 102 -18.68 21.70 -13.07
C SER A 102 -18.21 20.74 -14.16
N VAL A 103 -19.02 19.71 -14.43
CA VAL A 103 -18.74 18.71 -15.48
C VAL A 103 -18.79 19.35 -16.85
N ALA A 104 -19.74 20.26 -17.09
CA ALA A 104 -19.90 20.94 -18.37
C ALA A 104 -18.65 21.78 -18.73
N ASP A 105 -18.09 22.53 -17.76
CA ASP A 105 -16.87 23.30 -17.98
C ASP A 105 -15.67 22.39 -18.28
N ALA A 106 -15.58 21.25 -17.57
CA ALA A 106 -14.53 20.27 -17.81
C ALA A 106 -14.64 19.63 -19.20
N GLU A 107 -15.84 19.31 -19.66
CA GLU A 107 -16.07 18.76 -21.00
C GLU A 107 -15.71 19.76 -22.10
N GLN A 108 -16.12 21.02 -21.94
CA GLN A 108 -15.78 22.10 -22.86
C GLN A 108 -14.27 22.34 -22.90
N LEU A 109 -13.63 22.43 -21.74
CA LEU A 109 -12.20 22.66 -21.66
C LEU A 109 -11.41 21.47 -22.21
N ALA A 110 -11.84 20.24 -21.93
CA ALA A 110 -11.23 19.04 -22.51
C ALA A 110 -11.39 19.00 -24.04
N ALA A 111 -12.54 19.40 -24.57
CA ALA A 111 -12.77 19.49 -26.02
C ALA A 111 -11.90 20.57 -26.67
N ALA A 112 -11.74 21.72 -26.01
CA ALA A 112 -10.85 22.79 -26.46
C ALA A 112 -9.38 22.35 -26.45
N ALA A 113 -8.91 21.74 -25.36
CA ALA A 113 -7.56 21.19 -25.24
C ALA A 113 -7.26 20.20 -26.37
N ARG A 114 -8.20 19.27 -26.64
CA ARG A 114 -8.11 18.32 -27.76
C ARG A 114 -7.96 19.00 -29.11
N ARG A 115 -8.80 19.99 -29.40
CA ARG A 115 -8.75 20.72 -30.68
C ARG A 115 -7.41 21.45 -30.88
N LEU A 116 -6.80 21.90 -29.80
CA LEU A 116 -5.52 22.60 -29.80
C LEU A 116 -4.30 21.67 -29.71
N GLY A 117 -4.51 20.37 -29.48
CA GLY A 117 -3.42 19.42 -29.24
C GLY A 117 -2.74 19.59 -27.87
N ASP A 118 -3.39 20.25 -26.91
CA ASP A 118 -2.87 20.45 -25.55
C ASP A 118 -3.06 19.18 -24.70
N THR A 119 -2.13 18.26 -24.86
CA THR A 119 -2.16 16.94 -24.20
C THR A 119 -1.95 17.03 -22.69
N LEU A 120 -1.20 18.02 -22.21
CA LEU A 120 -0.95 18.25 -20.79
C LEU A 120 -2.21 18.73 -20.07
N LEU A 121 -2.96 19.67 -20.67
CA LEU A 121 -4.22 20.13 -20.13
C LEU A 121 -5.30 19.03 -20.16
N GLU A 122 -5.41 18.28 -21.27
CA GLU A 122 -6.36 17.16 -21.34
C GLU A 122 -6.06 16.12 -20.25
N ARG A 123 -4.78 15.79 -20.03
CA ARG A 123 -4.35 14.84 -19.00
C ARG A 123 -4.61 15.36 -17.58
N ALA A 124 -4.40 16.66 -17.33
CA ALA A 124 -4.71 17.28 -16.04
C ALA A 124 -6.22 17.26 -15.73
N ILE A 125 -7.08 17.53 -16.73
CA ILE A 125 -8.54 17.43 -16.58
C ILE A 125 -8.95 15.98 -16.31
N PHE A 126 -8.36 15.03 -17.03
CA PHE A 126 -8.57 13.61 -16.77
C PHE A 126 -8.17 13.20 -15.35
N ALA A 127 -7.00 13.63 -14.87
CA ALA A 127 -6.54 13.37 -13.50
C ALA A 127 -7.52 13.91 -12.46
N ARG A 128 -8.00 15.15 -12.65
CA ARG A 128 -9.01 15.74 -11.78
C ARG A 128 -10.32 14.96 -11.81
N ALA A 129 -10.80 14.58 -12.99
CA ALA A 129 -12.04 13.81 -13.14
C ALA A 129 -11.90 12.42 -12.50
N TRP A 130 -10.75 11.75 -12.63
CA TRP A 130 -10.44 10.48 -11.99
C TRP A 130 -10.51 10.61 -10.46
N ASP A 131 -9.88 11.64 -9.88
CA ASP A 131 -9.92 11.88 -8.44
C ASP A 131 -11.34 12.12 -7.93
N LEU A 132 -12.16 12.85 -8.69
CA LEU A 132 -13.55 13.08 -8.35
C LEU A 132 -14.41 11.80 -8.48
N CYS A 133 -14.00 10.83 -9.30
CA CYS A 133 -14.67 9.53 -9.44
C CYS A 133 -14.48 8.58 -8.26
N LYS A 134 -13.65 8.90 -7.26
CA LYS A 134 -13.41 8.07 -6.06
C LYS A 134 -14.65 7.90 -5.15
N THR A 135 -15.76 8.55 -5.47
CA THR A 135 -17.05 8.43 -4.77
C THR A 135 -18.12 8.00 -5.76
N ASP A 136 -19.15 7.29 -5.32
CA ASP A 136 -20.23 6.82 -6.22
C ASP A 136 -20.90 7.97 -6.99
N LEU A 137 -21.24 9.05 -6.28
CA LEU A 137 -21.81 10.26 -6.88
C LEU A 137 -20.84 10.92 -7.87
N GLY A 138 -19.55 10.89 -7.53
CA GLY A 138 -18.48 11.37 -8.38
C GLY A 138 -18.32 10.56 -9.66
N ALA A 139 -18.36 9.23 -9.57
CA ALA A 139 -18.27 8.32 -10.71
C ALA A 139 -19.44 8.53 -11.69
N GLN A 140 -20.66 8.74 -11.17
CA GLN A 140 -21.82 9.07 -12.00
C GLN A 140 -21.66 10.39 -12.75
N LYS A 141 -21.11 11.42 -12.10
CA LYS A 141 -20.96 12.77 -12.67
C LYS A 141 -19.76 12.90 -13.61
N TRP A 142 -18.60 12.39 -13.21
CA TRP A 142 -17.31 12.62 -13.87
C TRP A 142 -16.84 11.44 -14.72
N GLY A 143 -17.47 10.27 -14.59
CA GLY A 143 -17.11 9.06 -15.32
C GLY A 143 -17.24 9.18 -16.84
N GLY A 144 -18.06 10.11 -17.35
CA GLY A 144 -18.12 10.46 -18.78
C GLY A 144 -16.77 10.95 -19.31
N ILE A 145 -16.13 11.88 -18.60
CA ILE A 145 -14.83 12.46 -18.98
C ILE A 145 -13.73 11.40 -18.91
N VAL A 146 -13.71 10.60 -17.84
CA VAL A 146 -12.76 9.50 -17.66
C VAL A 146 -12.86 8.50 -18.82
N ARG A 147 -14.07 8.01 -19.13
CA ARG A 147 -14.28 7.07 -20.25
C ARG A 147 -13.86 7.69 -21.57
N SER A 148 -14.28 8.93 -21.83
CA SER A 148 -13.94 9.65 -23.07
C SER A 148 -12.43 9.76 -23.29
N TYR A 149 -11.66 10.03 -22.23
CA TYR A 149 -10.20 10.09 -22.30
C TYR A 149 -9.58 8.72 -22.59
N LEU A 150 -10.03 7.68 -21.88
CA LEU A 150 -9.54 6.31 -22.02
C LEU A 150 -9.91 5.68 -23.38
N ASP A 151 -11.05 6.06 -23.97
CA ASP A 151 -11.46 5.65 -25.31
C ASP A 151 -10.47 6.15 -26.39
N ARG A 152 -9.97 7.37 -26.22
CA ARG A 152 -8.97 7.97 -27.12
C ARG A 152 -7.54 7.55 -26.83
N ASN A 153 -7.26 7.14 -25.60
CA ASN A 153 -5.94 6.71 -25.14
C ASN A 153 -5.98 5.24 -24.70
N PRO A 154 -6.22 4.29 -25.63
CA PRO A 154 -6.38 2.87 -25.30
C PRO A 154 -5.15 2.27 -24.60
N GLN A 155 -3.96 2.80 -24.88
CA GLN A 155 -2.70 2.42 -24.22
C GLN A 155 -2.68 2.72 -22.71
N VAL A 156 -3.50 3.67 -22.24
CA VAL A 156 -3.59 4.06 -20.81
C VAL A 156 -4.59 3.18 -20.06
N ARG A 157 -5.53 2.50 -20.75
CA ARG A 157 -6.56 1.67 -20.11
C ARG A 157 -6.02 0.57 -19.20
N PRO A 158 -4.99 -0.21 -19.59
CA PRO A 158 -4.45 -1.24 -18.70
C PRO A 158 -3.89 -0.63 -17.42
N VAL A 159 -3.26 0.54 -17.52
CA VAL A 159 -2.69 1.26 -16.36
C VAL A 159 -3.79 1.81 -15.46
N ALA A 160 -4.85 2.37 -16.05
CA ALA A 160 -6.01 2.84 -15.31
C ALA A 160 -6.70 1.70 -14.54
N GLN A 161 -6.86 0.53 -15.18
CA GLN A 161 -7.42 -0.65 -14.53
C GLN A 161 -6.53 -1.11 -13.36
N GLN A 162 -5.22 -1.23 -13.58
CA GLN A 162 -4.28 -1.66 -12.53
C GLN A 162 -4.25 -0.69 -11.34
N LEU A 163 -4.29 0.62 -11.60
CA LEU A 163 -4.38 1.62 -10.53
C LEU A 163 -5.73 1.55 -9.80
N GLY A 164 -6.84 1.38 -10.53
CA GLY A 164 -8.16 1.15 -9.96
C GLY A 164 -8.19 -0.06 -9.04
N ASP A 165 -7.73 -1.22 -9.52
CA ASP A 165 -7.66 -2.47 -8.77
C ASP A 165 -6.84 -2.32 -7.47
N LEU A 166 -5.72 -1.57 -7.52
CA LEU A 166 -4.90 -1.30 -6.33
C LEU A 166 -5.60 -0.42 -5.30
N LEU A 167 -6.34 0.59 -5.75
CA LEU A 167 -7.07 1.52 -4.87
C LEU A 167 -8.30 0.84 -4.29
N ASP A 168 -9.04 0.07 -5.10
CA ASP A 168 -10.21 -0.69 -4.67
C ASP A 168 -9.83 -1.80 -3.69
N ALA A 169 -8.62 -2.35 -3.78
CA ALA A 169 -8.11 -3.29 -2.80
C ALA A 169 -7.85 -2.66 -1.41
N ASP A 170 -7.70 -1.33 -1.29
CA ASP A 170 -7.48 -0.61 -0.02
C ASP A 170 -8.80 -0.27 0.70
N THR A 171 -9.61 -1.31 0.95
CA THR A 171 -10.84 -1.16 1.73
C THR A 171 -10.57 -1.17 3.24
N ALA A 172 -11.47 -0.56 4.02
CA ALA A 172 -11.43 -0.64 5.48
C ALA A 172 -11.46 -2.11 5.97
N GLN A 173 -12.22 -2.96 5.29
CA GLN A 173 -12.30 -4.39 5.59
C GLN A 173 -10.97 -5.11 5.33
N ALA A 174 -10.30 -4.83 4.21
CA ALA A 174 -8.98 -5.39 3.91
C ALA A 174 -7.95 -4.96 4.98
N ARG A 175 -7.94 -3.67 5.33
CA ARG A 175 -7.08 -3.15 6.42
C ARG A 175 -7.35 -3.83 7.76
N MET A 176 -8.61 -4.10 8.10
CA MET A 176 -8.97 -4.83 9.31
C MET A 176 -8.51 -6.29 9.26
N GLN A 177 -8.67 -6.99 8.14
CA GLN A 177 -8.16 -8.36 7.96
C GLN A 177 -6.64 -8.41 8.12
N ASP A 178 -5.93 -7.45 7.54
CA ASP A 178 -4.48 -7.35 7.67
C ASP A 178 -4.05 -7.05 9.10
N GLN A 179 -4.80 -6.23 9.85
CA GLN A 179 -4.57 -6.02 11.28
C GLN A 179 -4.74 -7.31 12.09
N ILE A 180 -5.71 -8.16 11.75
CA ILE A 180 -5.89 -9.47 12.40
C ILE A 180 -4.73 -10.40 12.04
N ILE A 181 -4.32 -10.44 10.78
CA ILE A 181 -3.20 -11.27 10.30
C ILE A 181 -1.87 -10.82 10.90
N CYS A 182 -1.63 -9.52 11.04
CA CYS A 182 -0.47 -8.96 11.74
C CYS A 182 -0.63 -8.94 13.26
N GLY A 183 -1.85 -9.22 13.75
CA GLY A 183 -2.23 -9.15 15.15
C GLY A 183 -1.40 -10.10 16.00
N ARG A 184 -1.15 -9.71 17.25
CA ARG A 184 -0.26 -10.45 18.14
C ARG A 184 -1.01 -11.60 18.79
N SER A 185 -0.51 -12.82 18.64
CA SER A 185 -0.92 -13.96 19.44
C SER A 185 0.22 -14.29 20.38
N ARG A 186 0.17 -13.74 21.59
CA ARG A 186 1.22 -13.95 22.58
C ARG A 186 1.07 -15.33 23.24
N ALA A 187 2.19 -15.97 23.52
CA ALA A 187 2.22 -17.19 24.32
C ALA A 187 1.65 -16.93 25.74
N PRO A 188 0.86 -17.84 26.33
CA PRO A 188 0.34 -17.69 27.69
C PRO A 188 1.42 -17.43 28.74
N GLU A 189 2.62 -18.00 28.54
CA GLU A 189 3.78 -17.85 29.42
C GLU A 189 4.32 -16.41 29.49
N LEU A 190 3.97 -15.58 28.51
CA LEU A 190 4.37 -14.19 28.37
C LEU A 190 3.18 -13.21 28.53
N SER A 191 1.96 -13.71 28.78
CA SER A 191 0.75 -12.88 28.69
C SER A 191 0.72 -11.70 29.66
N LEU A 192 1.40 -11.83 30.81
CA LEU A 192 1.50 -10.80 31.85
C LEU A 192 2.65 -9.82 31.64
N LEU A 193 3.54 -10.07 30.68
CA LEU A 193 4.72 -9.25 30.41
C LEU A 193 4.41 -8.17 29.38
N THR A 194 5.05 -7.02 29.49
CA THR A 194 5.06 -5.98 28.46
C THR A 194 6.00 -6.36 27.32
N ASP A 195 5.86 -5.71 26.16
CA ASP A 195 6.79 -5.91 25.05
C ASP A 195 8.23 -5.57 25.45
N GLN A 196 8.41 -4.51 26.25
CA GLN A 196 9.73 -4.09 26.74
C GLN A 196 10.37 -5.16 27.63
N GLU A 197 9.61 -5.76 28.54
CA GLU A 197 10.11 -6.87 29.39
C GLU A 197 10.46 -8.09 28.56
N ILE A 198 9.65 -8.42 27.54
CA ILE A 198 9.95 -9.52 26.61
C ILE A 198 11.23 -9.23 25.82
N ASP A 199 11.40 -8.01 25.33
CA ASP A 199 12.58 -7.59 24.57
C ASP A 199 13.86 -7.63 25.44
N LEU A 200 13.76 -7.25 26.72
CA LEU A 200 14.86 -7.37 27.69
C LEU A 200 15.24 -8.84 27.91
N ILE A 201 14.26 -9.70 28.20
CA ILE A 201 14.50 -11.14 28.39
C ILE A 201 15.12 -11.77 27.13
N ALA A 202 14.61 -11.39 25.96
CA ALA A 202 15.13 -11.87 24.68
C ALA A 202 16.58 -11.43 24.44
N ALA A 203 16.91 -10.18 24.77
CA ALA A 203 18.27 -9.65 24.65
C ALA A 203 19.24 -10.36 25.60
N GLU A 204 18.85 -10.58 26.85
CA GLU A 204 19.65 -11.28 27.86
C GLU A 204 19.95 -12.74 27.45
N GLU A 205 18.95 -13.47 26.96
CA GLU A 205 19.13 -14.86 26.47
C GLU A 205 20.06 -14.91 25.25
N THR A 206 19.94 -13.94 24.34
CA THR A 206 20.76 -13.88 23.12
C THR A 206 22.22 -13.50 23.43
N GLN A 207 22.46 -12.70 24.47
CA GLN A 207 23.82 -12.30 24.90
C GLN A 207 24.47 -13.32 25.85
N GLY A 208 23.69 -13.96 26.73
CA GLY A 208 24.17 -14.91 27.72
C GLY A 208 24.49 -16.31 27.19
N GLY A 209 24.01 -16.68 25.99
CA GLY A 209 24.28 -17.96 25.34
C GLY A 209 25.64 -18.05 24.60
N ALA A 210 26.45 -16.99 24.61
CA ALA A 210 27.77 -16.93 23.98
C ALA A 210 28.94 -17.21 24.95
N ALA A 211 28.66 -17.64 26.18
CA ALA A 211 29.65 -17.96 27.23
C ALA A 211 29.71 -19.47 27.50
#